data_AF-A0A2R8A9A7-F1
#
_entry.id   AF-A0A2R8A9A7-F1
#
_cell.length_a   1.000
_cell.length_b   1.000
_cell.length_c   1.000
_cell.angle_alpha   90.00
_cell.angle_beta   90.00
_cell.angle_gamma   90.00
#
_symmetry.space_group_name_H-M   'P 1'
#
loop_
_entity.id
_entity.type
_entity.pdbx_description
1 polymer ?
#
loop_
_entity_poly.entity_id
_entity_poly.type
_entity_poly.pdbx_seq_one_letter_code
_entity_poly.pdbx_strand_id
1 'polypeptide(L)'
;MTLPEILVLLCAGLLLVVGAVHSIFGERLLLKPMFHRRGNKVLDNGLARMVLRFAWHLTTVLWLLLAYIICTVVFTPERAVPLTLWSVGLTFLAVGVFDLIVSKGRHIGWPILTAIGATALAAALTL
;
A
#
# COMPACT_ATOMS: atom_id res chain seq x y z
N MET A 1 -26.94 -5.61 -12.51
CA MET A 1 -26.17 -4.81 -11.57
C MET A 1 -27.05 -3.72 -10.98
N THR A 2 -27.02 -3.53 -9.67
CA THR A 2 -27.73 -2.45 -8.98
C THR A 2 -26.95 -1.12 -9.05
N LEU A 3 -27.61 0.02 -8.80
CA LEU A 3 -26.92 1.31 -8.74
C LEU A 3 -25.74 1.32 -7.73
N PRO A 4 -25.89 0.81 -6.49
CA PRO A 4 -24.78 0.70 -5.55
C PRO A 4 -23.59 -0.12 -6.08
N GLU A 5 -23.85 -1.27 -6.74
CA GLU A 5 -22.78 -2.08 -7.34
C GLU A 5 -22.00 -1.31 -8.41
N ILE A 6 -22.70 -0.55 -9.26
CA ILE A 6 -22.07 0.29 -10.29
C ILE A 6 -21.20 1.37 -9.64
N LEU A 7 -21.70 2.03 -8.59
CA LEU A 7 -20.96 3.07 -7.87
C LEU A 7 -19.72 2.50 -7.17
N VAL A 8 -19.78 1.27 -6.67
CA VAL A 8 -18.62 0.58 -6.06
C VAL A 8 -17.58 0.23 -7.11
N LEU A 9 -17.97 -0.28 -8.28
CA LEU A 9 -17.01 -0.52 -9.36
C LEU A 9 -16.37 0.79 -9.85
N LEU A 10 -17.14 1.87 -9.95
CA LEU A 10 -16.60 3.19 -10.28
C LEU A 10 -15.61 3.65 -9.21
N CYS A 11 -15.95 3.52 -7.92
CA CYS A 11 -15.07 3.85 -6.81
C CYS A 11 -13.76 3.04 -6.85
N ALA A 12 -13.85 1.72 -7.04
CA ALA A 12 -12.69 0.85 -7.18
C ALA A 12 -11.83 1.24 -8.39
N GLY A 13 -12.46 1.53 -9.54
CA GLY A 13 -11.78 2.01 -10.74
C GLY A 13 -11.04 3.33 -10.49
N LEU A 14 -11.66 4.28 -9.79
CA LEU A 14 -11.03 5.55 -9.43
C LEU A 14 -9.83 5.36 -8.49
N LEU A 15 -9.91 4.41 -7.54
CA LEU A 15 -8.77 4.03 -6.69
C LEU A 15 -7.58 3.48 -7.50
N LEU A 16 -7.85 2.66 -8.51
CA LEU A 16 -6.81 2.18 -9.43
C LEU A 16 -6.19 3.34 -10.22
N VAL A 17 -7.03 4.23 -10.76
CA VAL A 17 -6.57 5.40 -11.55
C VAL A 17 -5.71 6.32 -10.70
N VAL A 18 -6.17 6.70 -9.50
CA VAL A 18 -5.39 7.59 -8.62
C VAL A 18 -4.10 6.91 -8.16
N GLY A 19 -4.10 5.60 -7.93
CA GLY A 19 -2.88 4.83 -7.64
C GLY A 19 -1.87 4.87 -8.78
N ALA A 20 -2.31 4.62 -10.01
CA ALA A 20 -1.45 4.74 -11.18
C ALA A 20 -0.92 6.18 -11.34
N VAL A 21 -1.78 7.18 -11.17
CA VAL A 21 -1.39 8.58 -11.32
C VAL A 21 -0.36 8.98 -10.26
N HIS A 22 -0.62 8.67 -9.00
CA HIS A 22 0.25 8.98 -7.88
C HIS A 22 1.60 8.28 -8.02
N SER A 23 1.62 6.98 -8.29
CA SER A 23 2.86 6.23 -8.41
C SER A 23 3.69 6.65 -9.62
N ILE A 24 3.09 6.69 -10.82
CA ILE A 24 3.82 6.91 -12.07
C ILE A 24 4.17 8.39 -12.27
N PHE A 25 3.17 9.28 -12.23
CA PHE A 25 3.43 10.70 -12.45
C PHE A 25 4.09 11.34 -11.24
N GLY A 26 3.77 10.90 -10.01
CA GLY A 26 4.47 11.37 -8.81
C GLY A 26 5.96 11.03 -8.81
N GLU A 27 6.36 9.80 -9.17
CA GLU A 27 7.79 9.47 -9.29
C GLU A 27 8.47 10.29 -10.39
N ARG A 28 7.83 10.42 -11.56
CA ARG A 28 8.44 11.09 -12.73
C ARG A 28 8.52 12.61 -12.59
N LEU A 29 7.46 13.24 -12.10
CA LEU A 29 7.30 14.70 -12.11
C LEU A 29 7.65 15.35 -10.76
N LEU A 30 7.61 14.60 -9.65
CA LEU A 30 7.92 15.13 -8.33
C LEU A 30 9.18 14.51 -7.73
N LEU A 31 9.19 13.20 -7.47
CA LEU A 31 10.27 12.58 -6.70
C LEU A 31 11.60 12.58 -7.45
N LYS A 32 11.63 12.17 -8.72
CA LYS A 32 12.86 12.20 -9.50
C LYS A 32 13.45 13.62 -9.55
N PRO A 33 12.73 14.68 -10.00
CA PRO A 33 13.28 16.03 -9.98
C PRO A 33 13.74 16.50 -8.60
N MET A 34 12.98 16.18 -7.55
CA MET A 34 13.33 16.51 -6.17
C MET A 34 14.66 15.89 -5.74
N PHE A 35 14.90 14.62 -6.07
CA PHE A 35 16.15 13.93 -5.72
C PHE A 35 17.37 14.35 -6.54
N HIS A 36 17.18 14.99 -7.70
CA HIS A 36 18.30 15.52 -8.49
C HIS A 36 18.83 16.86 -7.93
N ARG A 37 18.04 17.58 -7.12
CA ARG A 37 18.48 18.82 -6.48
C ARG A 37 19.51 18.53 -5.39
N ARG A 38 20.65 19.22 -5.43
CA ARG A 38 21.76 19.10 -4.47
C ARG A 38 21.65 20.13 -3.35
N GLY A 39 22.36 19.90 -2.23
CA GLY A 39 22.48 20.84 -1.13
C GLY A 39 21.45 20.66 -0.01
N ASN A 40 20.64 19.59 -0.05
CA ASN A 40 19.70 19.25 1.02
C ASN A 40 20.20 18.01 1.76
N LYS A 41 20.62 18.18 3.03
CA LYS A 41 21.18 17.10 3.86
C LYS A 41 20.27 15.88 3.99
N VAL A 42 18.95 16.08 4.02
CA VAL A 42 17.98 14.97 4.11
C VAL A 42 17.93 14.22 2.79
N LEU A 43 17.79 14.94 1.66
CA LEU A 43 17.71 14.32 0.35
C LEU A 43 19.04 13.73 -0.12
N ASP A 44 20.18 14.15 0.43
CA ASP A 44 21.49 13.54 0.17
C ASP A 44 21.63 12.17 0.85
N ASN A 45 20.85 11.88 1.90
CA ASN A 45 20.81 10.58 2.56
C ASN A 45 20.03 9.54 1.73
N GLY A 46 20.70 8.43 1.39
CA GLY A 46 20.11 7.35 0.61
C GLY A 46 18.92 6.65 1.29
N LEU A 47 18.96 6.47 2.61
CA LEU A 47 17.86 5.90 3.39
C LEU A 47 16.64 6.81 3.33
N ALA A 48 16.83 8.13 3.49
CA ALA A 48 15.73 9.08 3.42
C ALA A 48 15.06 9.11 2.03
N ARG A 49 15.85 9.10 0.94
CA ARG A 49 15.30 8.99 -0.43
C ARG A 49 14.54 7.67 -0.64
N MET A 50 15.06 6.57 -0.10
CA MET A 50 14.40 5.27 -0.16
C MET A 50 13.06 5.32 0.59
N VAL A 51 13.04 5.79 1.84
CA VAL A 51 11.82 5.89 2.65
C VAL A 51 10.78 6.80 1.98
N LEU A 52 11.20 7.91 1.38
CA LEU A 52 10.30 8.79 0.62
C LEU A 52 9.66 8.08 -0.57
N ARG A 53 10.44 7.35 -1.39
CA ARG A 53 9.88 6.53 -2.48
C ARG A 53 8.98 5.43 -1.96
N PHE A 54 9.40 4.76 -0.89
CA PHE A 54 8.66 3.67 -0.28
C PHE A 54 7.28 4.14 0.19
N ALA A 55 7.22 5.22 0.97
CA ALA A 55 5.96 5.80 1.44
C ALA A 55 5.06 6.21 0.26
N TRP A 56 5.65 6.80 -0.79
CA TRP A 56 4.93 7.22 -1.99
C TRP A 56 4.26 6.06 -2.73
N HIS A 57 5.01 4.97 -2.97
CA HIS A 57 4.46 3.80 -3.66
C HIS A 57 3.56 2.95 -2.74
N LEU A 58 3.81 2.95 -1.43
CA LEU A 58 2.97 2.26 -0.45
C LEU A 58 1.53 2.79 -0.48
N THR A 59 1.32 4.10 -0.60
CA THR A 59 -0.03 4.68 -0.73
C THR A 59 -0.79 4.09 -1.91
N THR A 60 -0.12 3.82 -3.04
CA THR A 60 -0.75 3.13 -4.18
C THR A 60 -1.16 1.71 -3.83
N VAL A 61 -0.28 0.94 -3.18
CA VAL A 61 -0.59 -0.42 -2.70
C VAL A 61 -1.81 -0.41 -1.78
N LEU A 62 -1.91 0.58 -0.89
CA LEU A 62 -3.06 0.71 0.01
C LEU A 62 -4.37 1.05 -0.72
N TRP A 63 -4.33 1.85 -1.80
CA TRP A 63 -5.53 2.07 -2.61
C TRP A 63 -5.95 0.84 -3.42
N LEU A 64 -5.00 0.02 -3.90
CA LEU A 64 -5.32 -1.27 -4.51
C LEU A 64 -5.98 -2.21 -3.51
N LEU A 65 -5.44 -2.29 -2.30
CA LEU A 65 -6.02 -3.05 -1.19
C LEU A 65 -7.43 -2.54 -0.84
N LEU A 66 -7.63 -1.22 -0.77
CA LEU A 66 -8.94 -0.63 -0.51
C LEU A 66 -9.94 -0.96 -1.63
N ALA A 67 -9.53 -0.87 -2.89
CA ALA A 67 -10.35 -1.23 -4.03
C ALA A 67 -10.78 -2.72 -3.96
N TYR A 68 -9.87 -3.60 -3.54
CA TYR A 68 -10.18 -4.99 -3.30
C TYR A 68 -11.21 -5.16 -2.16
N ILE A 69 -10.98 -4.52 -1.01
CA ILE A 69 -11.86 -4.64 0.16
C ILE A 69 -13.28 -4.12 -0.12
N ILE A 70 -13.43 -2.96 -0.78
CA ILE A 70 -14.78 -2.45 -1.08
C ILE A 70 -15.53 -3.35 -2.06
N CYS A 71 -14.81 -3.99 -3.00
CA CYS A 71 -15.39 -4.97 -3.90
C CYS A 71 -15.80 -6.25 -3.16
N THR A 72 -14.98 -6.78 -2.25
CA THR A 72 -15.34 -8.02 -1.53
C THR A 72 -16.55 -7.82 -0.62
N VAL A 73 -16.69 -6.65 0.00
CA VAL A 73 -17.85 -6.32 0.84
C VAL A 73 -19.17 -6.35 0.06
N VAL A 74 -19.17 -5.88 -1.20
CA VAL A 74 -20.40 -5.78 -2.01
C VAL A 74 -20.66 -7.01 -2.86
N PHE A 75 -19.63 -7.63 -3.43
CA PHE A 75 -19.79 -8.72 -4.38
C PHE A 75 -19.60 -10.12 -3.77
N THR A 76 -18.98 -10.23 -2.60
CA THR A 76 -18.77 -11.52 -1.89
C THR A 76 -18.93 -11.34 -0.37
N PRO A 77 -20.09 -10.81 0.11
CA PRO A 77 -20.27 -10.45 1.52
C PRO A 77 -20.03 -11.62 2.49
N GLU A 78 -20.39 -12.83 2.09
CA GLU A 78 -20.20 -14.06 2.87
C GLU A 78 -18.72 -14.42 3.11
N ARG A 79 -17.81 -13.88 2.29
CA ARG A 79 -16.35 -14.05 2.43
C ARG A 79 -15.63 -12.74 2.76
N ALA A 80 -16.36 -11.64 2.97
CA ALA A 80 -15.76 -10.32 3.10
C ALA A 80 -14.78 -10.23 4.28
N VAL A 81 -15.14 -10.80 5.45
CA VAL A 81 -14.27 -10.81 6.63
C VAL A 81 -12.98 -11.60 6.39
N PRO A 82 -13.00 -12.90 6.03
CA PRO A 82 -11.76 -13.64 5.81
C PRO A 82 -10.93 -13.06 4.65
N LEU A 83 -11.55 -12.63 3.55
CA LEU A 83 -10.81 -12.02 2.43
C LEU A 83 -10.15 -10.69 2.81
N THR A 84 -10.80 -9.89 3.67
CA THR A 84 -10.20 -8.66 4.19
C THR A 84 -8.98 -8.97 5.06
N LEU A 85 -9.07 -9.91 6.00
CA LEU A 85 -7.94 -10.26 6.85
C LEU A 85 -6.77 -10.87 6.07
N TRP A 86 -7.05 -11.77 5.12
CA TRP A 86 -6.02 -12.33 4.24
C TRP A 86 -5.36 -11.27 3.38
N SER A 87 -6.13 -10.38 2.74
CA SER A 87 -5.58 -9.35 1.86
C SER A 87 -4.77 -8.29 2.63
N VAL A 88 -5.27 -7.82 3.78
CA VAL A 88 -4.52 -6.93 4.69
C VAL A 88 -3.26 -7.63 5.19
N GLY A 89 -3.40 -8.86 5.65
CA GLY A 89 -2.34 -9.68 6.20
C GLY A 89 -1.18 -9.88 5.24
N LEU A 90 -1.47 -10.39 4.04
CA LEU A 90 -0.47 -10.61 2.99
C LEU A 90 0.17 -9.29 2.53
N THR A 91 -0.64 -8.23 2.35
CA THR A 91 -0.13 -6.92 1.89
C THR A 91 0.84 -6.32 2.88
N PHE A 92 0.45 -6.19 4.15
CA PHE A 92 1.30 -5.57 5.17
C PHE A 92 2.50 -6.43 5.54
N LEU A 93 2.36 -7.77 5.52
CA LEU A 93 3.50 -8.66 5.71
C LEU A 93 4.53 -8.46 4.59
N ALA A 94 4.08 -8.46 3.32
CA ALA A 94 4.96 -8.23 2.18
C ALA A 94 5.61 -6.84 2.22
N VAL A 95 4.85 -5.80 2.55
CA VAL A 95 5.33 -4.42 2.69
C VAL A 95 6.37 -4.30 3.81
N GLY A 96 6.10 -4.87 4.99
CA GLY A 96 7.02 -4.85 6.12
C GLY A 96 8.31 -5.62 5.87
N VAL A 97 8.21 -6.80 5.26
CA VAL A 97 9.38 -7.61 4.85
C VAL A 97 10.19 -6.88 3.76
N PHE A 98 9.51 -6.27 2.79
CA PHE A 98 10.18 -5.45 1.77
C PHE A 98 10.95 -4.29 2.40
N ASP A 99 10.33 -3.55 3.32
CA ASP A 99 10.96 -2.44 4.03
C ASP A 99 12.16 -2.90 4.86
N LEU A 100 12.07 -4.04 5.56
CA LEU A 100 13.19 -4.66 6.27
C LEU A 100 14.37 -4.94 5.30
N ILE A 101 14.10 -5.61 4.18
CA ILE A 101 15.14 -6.01 3.22
C ILE A 101 15.79 -4.77 2.58
N VAL A 102 14.97 -3.85 2.05
CA VAL A 102 15.47 -2.69 1.30
C VAL A 102 16.15 -1.67 2.21
N SER A 103 15.65 -1.47 3.44
CA SER A 103 16.29 -0.60 4.43
C SER A 103 17.48 -1.26 5.14
N LYS A 104 17.67 -2.58 4.97
CA LYS A 104 18.62 -3.39 5.76
C LYS A 104 18.35 -3.25 7.26
N GLY A 105 17.07 -3.23 7.64
CA GLY A 105 16.60 -3.05 9.01
C GLY A 105 16.80 -1.64 9.58
N ARG A 106 17.22 -0.66 8.78
CA ARG A 106 17.50 0.71 9.26
C ARG A 106 16.27 1.60 9.33
N HIS A 107 15.20 1.27 8.62
CA HIS A 107 13.96 2.01 8.70
C HIS A 107 13.07 1.41 9.79
N ILE A 108 12.78 2.18 10.84
CA ILE A 108 12.06 1.71 12.03
C ILE A 108 10.60 1.28 11.76
N GLY A 109 10.07 1.52 10.56
CA GLY A 109 8.70 1.15 10.19
C GLY A 109 8.51 -0.35 9.97
N TRP A 110 9.55 -1.07 9.53
CA TRP A 110 9.44 -2.47 9.11
C TRP A 110 8.81 -3.40 10.17
N PRO A 111 9.14 -3.32 11.49
CA PRO A 111 8.59 -4.25 12.48
C PRO A 111 7.09 -4.07 12.64
N ILE A 112 6.62 -2.82 12.69
CA ILE A 112 5.20 -2.50 12.89
C ILE A 112 4.40 -2.91 11.64
N LEU A 113 4.90 -2.61 10.45
CA LEU A 113 4.27 -3.03 9.20
C LEU A 113 4.17 -4.56 9.11
N THR A 114 5.23 -5.26 9.46
CA THR A 114 5.26 -6.73 9.50
C THR A 114 4.27 -7.28 10.55
N ALA A 115 4.21 -6.66 11.73
CA ALA A 115 3.32 -7.08 12.82
C ALA A 115 1.83 -6.91 12.46
N ILE A 116 1.46 -5.85 11.73
CA ILE A 116 0.10 -5.68 11.19
C ILE A 116 -0.25 -6.88 10.29
N GLY A 117 0.66 -7.23 9.37
CA GLY A 117 0.47 -8.37 8.48
C GLY A 117 0.32 -9.68 9.24
N ALA A 118 1.24 -9.95 10.16
CA ALA A 118 1.26 -11.18 10.95
C ALA A 118 0.00 -11.34 11.82
N THR A 119 -0.44 -10.28 12.49
CA THR A 119 -1.64 -10.33 13.35
C THR A 119 -2.93 -10.49 12.54
N ALA A 120 -3.05 -9.84 11.37
CA ALA A 120 -4.19 -10.04 10.48
C ALA A 120 -4.24 -11.46 9.89
N LEU A 121 -3.09 -12.04 9.51
CA LEU A 121 -3.02 -13.44 9.07
C LEU A 121 -3.35 -14.42 10.19
N ALA A 122 -2.84 -14.18 11.40
CA ALA A 122 -3.17 -15.01 12.56
C ALA A 122 -4.69 -14.99 12.83
N ALA A 123 -5.32 -13.81 12.77
CA ALA A 123 -6.77 -13.70 12.88
C ALA A 123 -7.50 -14.46 11.76
N ALA A 124 -7.04 -14.34 10.51
CA ALA A 124 -7.63 -15.05 9.36
C ALA A 124 -7.58 -16.58 9.49
N LEU A 125 -6.54 -17.12 10.14
CA LEU A 125 -6.36 -18.55 10.38
C LEU A 125 -7.22 -19.08 11.54
N THR A 126 -7.84 -18.19 12.32
CA THR A 126 -8.69 -18.56 13.47
C THR A 126 -10.19 -18.38 13.21
N LEU A 127 -10.56 -17.97 11.99
CA LEU A 127 -11.95 -17.85 11.53
C LEU A 127 -12.51 -19.15 10.98
#